data_AF-A0A023BZJ8-F1
#
_entry.id   AF-A0A023BZJ8-F1
#
_cell.length_a   1.000
_cell.length_b   1.000
_cell.length_c   1.000
_cell.angle_alpha   90.00
_cell.angle_beta   90.00
_cell.angle_gamma   90.00
#
_symmetry.space_group_name_H-M   'P 1'
#
loop_
_entity.id
_entity.type
_entity.pdbx_description
1 polymer ?
#
loop_
_entity_poly.entity_id
_entity_poly.type
_entity_poly.pdbx_seq_one_letter_code
_entity_poly.pdbx_strand_id
1 'polypeptide(L)'
;MEEIENISKGLKKELKFSNRNFKGWLDNLDIEVDKLTTLIKSKKTIAIVLKLIVVVSGILIASGFLKDLDIVVQIIGAVVLLITAIERVFANLDKLLSIVAAKNAFSRVRREIVRIHTTRLGPILGLKETEPEKAGRKIIELQEELIEKLIKVDDEIKTNLENKNYELLGRLTLEEKE
;
A
#
# COMPACT_ATOMS: atom_id res chain seq x y z
N MET A 1 -21.94 -12.88 -12.86
CA MET A 1 -23.18 -12.09 -12.84
C MET A 1 -24.04 -12.61 -13.97
N GLU A 2 -25.11 -13.34 -13.65
CA GLU A 2 -26.11 -13.75 -14.64
C GLU A 2 -26.85 -12.51 -15.16
N GLU A 3 -26.97 -12.40 -16.48
CA GLU A 3 -27.56 -11.24 -17.13
C GLU A 3 -28.98 -10.98 -16.59
N ILE A 4 -29.29 -9.70 -16.35
CA ILE A 4 -30.67 -9.28 -16.16
C ILE A 4 -31.23 -9.20 -17.58
N GLU A 5 -32.01 -10.21 -17.99
CA GLU A 5 -32.46 -10.36 -19.39
C GLU A 5 -33.62 -9.42 -19.75
N ASN A 6 -34.33 -8.87 -18.75
CA ASN A 6 -35.52 -8.03 -18.91
C ASN A 6 -35.28 -6.55 -18.55
N ILE A 7 -34.20 -5.93 -19.03
CA ILE A 7 -33.93 -4.49 -18.86
C ILE A 7 -33.64 -3.80 -20.19
N SER A 8 -33.95 -2.50 -20.27
CA SER A 8 -33.66 -1.69 -21.46
C SER A 8 -32.18 -1.76 -21.87
N LYS A 9 -31.91 -1.68 -23.19
CA LYS A 9 -30.55 -1.71 -23.74
C LYS A 9 -29.65 -0.62 -23.16
N GLY A 10 -30.21 0.56 -22.86
CA GLY A 10 -29.52 1.67 -22.20
C GLY A 10 -29.05 1.30 -20.81
N LEU A 11 -29.97 0.81 -19.97
CA LEU A 11 -29.66 0.39 -18.60
C LEU A 11 -28.65 -0.76 -18.55
N LYS A 12 -28.73 -1.72 -19.49
CA LYS A 12 -27.72 -2.81 -19.60
C LYS A 12 -26.32 -2.26 -19.90
N LYS A 13 -26.21 -1.20 -20.72
CA LYS A 13 -24.94 -0.53 -21.03
C LYS A 13 -24.41 0.23 -19.82
N GLU A 14 -25.26 0.96 -19.10
CA GLU A 14 -24.91 1.68 -17.87
C GLU A 14 -24.44 0.74 -16.77
N LEU A 15 -25.16 -0.36 -16.52
CA LEU A 15 -24.74 -1.41 -15.58
C LEU A 15 -23.37 -2.00 -15.92
N LYS A 16 -23.11 -2.26 -17.21
CA LYS A 16 -21.81 -2.77 -17.67
C LYS A 16 -20.71 -1.75 -17.47
N PHE A 17 -20.99 -0.47 -17.69
CA PHE A 17 -20.06 0.62 -17.46
C PHE A 17 -19.76 0.79 -15.96
N SER A 18 -20.78 0.85 -15.11
CA SER A 18 -20.64 0.98 -13.65
C SER A 18 -19.86 -0.21 -13.06
N ASN A 19 -20.19 -1.45 -13.47
CA ASN A 19 -19.43 -2.64 -13.08
C ASN A 19 -17.94 -2.56 -13.47
N ARG A 20 -17.64 -2.08 -14.69
CA ARG A 20 -16.25 -1.93 -15.15
C ARG A 20 -15.52 -0.89 -14.32
N ASN A 21 -16.15 0.25 -14.03
CA ASN A 21 -15.55 1.31 -13.23
C ASN A 21 -15.32 0.86 -11.79
N PHE A 22 -16.32 0.25 -11.17
CA PHE A 22 -16.22 -0.27 -9.80
C PHE A 22 -15.12 -1.33 -9.69
N LYS A 23 -15.08 -2.28 -10.64
CA LYS A 23 -14.00 -3.27 -10.70
C LYS A 23 -12.64 -2.60 -10.92
N GLY A 24 -12.54 -1.64 -11.84
CA GLY A 24 -11.30 -0.92 -12.09
C GLY A 24 -10.75 -0.21 -10.84
N TRP A 25 -11.62 0.37 -10.03
CA TRP A 25 -11.24 0.97 -8.75
C TRP A 25 -10.75 -0.07 -7.73
N LEU A 26 -11.39 -1.23 -7.65
CA LEU A 26 -10.92 -2.33 -6.79
C LEU A 26 -9.56 -2.88 -7.26
N ASP A 27 -9.39 -3.08 -8.57
CA ASP A 27 -8.15 -3.56 -9.18
C ASP A 27 -7.01 -2.55 -8.94
N ASN A 28 -7.27 -1.24 -9.04
CA ASN A 28 -6.30 -0.19 -8.72
C ASN A 28 -5.84 -0.27 -7.25
N LEU A 29 -6.76 -0.55 -6.35
CA LEU A 29 -6.48 -0.66 -4.93
C LEU A 29 -5.62 -1.92 -4.63
N ASP A 30 -5.89 -3.03 -5.32
CA ASP A 30 -5.05 -4.23 -5.28
C ASP A 30 -3.63 -3.97 -5.83
N ILE A 31 -3.52 -3.22 -6.92
CA ILE A 31 -2.22 -2.79 -7.48
C ILE A 31 -1.44 -1.94 -6.47
N GLU A 32 -2.08 -1.00 -5.77
CA GLU A 32 -1.40 -0.20 -4.73
C GLU A 32 -0.93 -1.07 -3.54
N VAL A 33 -1.75 -2.02 -3.10
CA VAL A 33 -1.34 -2.99 -2.06
C VAL A 33 -0.12 -3.81 -2.49
N ASP A 34 -0.06 -4.24 -3.75
CA ASP A 34 1.05 -5.01 -4.30
C ASP A 34 2.33 -4.18 -4.47
N LYS A 35 2.21 -2.95 -4.95
CA LYS A 35 3.32 -1.98 -5.00
C LYS A 35 3.92 -1.77 -3.61
N LEU A 36 3.09 -1.46 -2.62
CA LEU A 36 3.54 -1.25 -1.23
C LEU A 36 4.15 -2.53 -0.65
N THR A 37 3.58 -3.70 -0.95
CA THR A 37 4.14 -4.99 -0.52
C THR A 37 5.52 -5.24 -1.10
N THR A 38 5.73 -4.91 -2.38
CA THR A 38 7.02 -5.05 -3.06
C THR A 38 8.06 -4.10 -2.46
N LEU A 39 7.68 -2.86 -2.17
CA LEU A 39 8.54 -1.89 -1.48
C LEU A 39 8.96 -2.37 -0.08
N ILE A 40 8.01 -2.91 0.70
CA ILE A 40 8.29 -3.46 2.03
C ILE A 40 9.27 -4.65 1.93
N LYS A 41 9.03 -5.57 0.98
CA LYS A 41 9.90 -6.74 0.76
C LYS A 41 11.32 -6.31 0.40
N SER A 42 11.47 -5.38 -0.55
CA SER A 42 12.78 -4.86 -0.98
C SER A 42 13.55 -4.23 0.20
N LYS A 43 12.89 -3.36 0.98
CA LYS A 43 13.51 -2.74 2.17
C LYS A 43 13.91 -3.78 3.23
N LYS A 44 13.09 -4.81 3.45
CA LYS A 44 13.40 -5.90 4.37
C LYS A 44 14.62 -6.70 3.90
N THR A 45 14.71 -7.02 2.61
CA THR A 45 15.85 -7.73 2.03
C THR A 45 17.15 -6.92 2.20
N ILE A 46 17.12 -5.62 1.88
CA ILE A 46 18.28 -4.73 2.08
C ILE A 46 18.72 -4.73 3.55
N ALA A 47 17.78 -4.62 4.50
CA ALA A 47 18.09 -4.65 5.92
C ALA A 47 18.73 -5.99 6.37
N ILE A 48 18.26 -7.12 5.84
CA ILE A 48 18.83 -8.44 6.12
C ILE A 48 20.26 -8.53 5.59
N VAL A 49 20.49 -8.10 4.36
CA VAL A 49 21.82 -8.11 3.73
C VAL A 49 22.79 -7.23 4.51
N LEU A 50 22.37 -6.01 4.90
CA LEU A 50 23.18 -5.11 5.73
C LEU A 50 23.51 -5.75 7.08
N LYS A 51 22.54 -6.40 7.72
CA LYS A 51 22.78 -7.10 8.99
C LYS A 51 23.78 -8.25 8.84
N LEU A 52 23.69 -9.01 7.75
CA LEU A 52 24.66 -10.06 7.43
C LEU A 52 26.06 -9.47 7.24
N ILE A 53 26.21 -8.38 6.48
CA ILE A 53 27.48 -7.69 6.29
C ILE A 53 28.07 -7.27 7.64
N VAL A 54 27.27 -6.68 8.54
CA VAL A 54 27.72 -6.29 9.90
C VAL A 54 28.22 -7.48 10.70
N VAL A 55 27.45 -8.56 10.74
CA VAL A 55 27.79 -9.75 11.53
C VAL A 55 29.07 -10.40 10.99
N VAL A 56 29.17 -10.59 9.66
CA VAL A 56 30.37 -11.16 9.03
C VAL A 56 31.58 -10.26 9.23
N SER A 57 31.42 -8.95 9.08
CA SER A 57 32.47 -7.96 9.31
C SER A 57 32.96 -7.98 10.77
N GLY A 58 32.03 -8.04 11.72
CA GLY A 58 32.35 -8.15 13.15
C GLY A 58 33.13 -9.44 13.48
N ILE A 59 32.74 -10.57 12.87
CA ILE A 59 33.45 -11.85 13.04
C ILE A 59 34.85 -11.80 12.42
N LEU A 60 35.01 -11.21 11.24
CA LEU A 60 36.31 -11.08 10.56
C LEU A 60 37.27 -10.15 11.32
N ILE A 61 36.76 -9.06 11.90
CA ILE A 61 37.55 -8.19 12.78
C ILE A 61 37.93 -8.95 14.05
N ALA A 62 36.95 -9.57 14.72
CA ALA A 62 37.16 -10.24 16.01
C ALA A 62 38.11 -11.44 15.92
N SER A 63 38.10 -12.16 14.79
CA SER A 63 39.01 -13.30 14.55
C SER A 63 40.45 -12.88 14.23
N GLY A 64 40.71 -11.58 14.02
CA GLY A 64 42.04 -11.07 13.69
C GLY A 64 42.54 -11.52 12.31
N PHE A 65 41.66 -12.06 11.46
CA PHE A 65 41.99 -12.62 10.14
C PHE A 65 42.57 -11.58 9.17
N LEU A 66 42.32 -10.28 9.42
CA LEU A 66 42.70 -9.16 8.54
C LEU A 66 43.83 -8.29 9.12
N LYS A 67 44.57 -8.75 10.14
CA LYS A 67 45.63 -7.98 10.80
C LYS A 67 46.73 -7.46 9.87
N ASP A 68 46.97 -8.12 8.74
CA ASP A 68 48.00 -7.73 7.76
C ASP A 68 47.47 -6.84 6.63
N LEU A 69 46.17 -6.49 6.63
CA LEU A 69 45.48 -5.75 5.57
C LEU A 69 44.80 -4.50 6.15
N ASP A 70 45.60 -3.51 6.53
CA ASP A 70 45.13 -2.22 7.10
C ASP A 70 44.02 -1.53 6.27
N ILE A 71 44.08 -1.67 4.94
CA ILE A 71 43.08 -1.11 4.02
C ILE A 71 41.69 -1.75 4.21
N VAL A 72 41.63 -3.06 4.47
CA VAL A 72 40.36 -3.78 4.65
C VAL A 72 39.73 -3.42 5.99
N VAL A 73 40.55 -3.24 7.03
CA VAL A 73 40.09 -2.80 8.35
C VAL A 73 39.52 -1.38 8.30
N GLN A 74 40.14 -0.46 7.55
CA GLN A 74 39.61 0.90 7.33
C GLN A 74 38.29 0.90 6.53
N ILE A 75 38.17 0.07 5.49
CA ILE A 75 36.91 -0.07 4.72
C ILE A 75 35.80 -0.59 5.63
N ILE A 76 36.08 -1.62 6.44
CA ILE A 76 35.08 -2.16 7.36
C ILE A 76 34.73 -1.14 8.46
N GLY A 77 35.71 -0.43 9.02
CA GLY A 77 35.46 0.64 9.99
C GLY A 77 34.60 1.77 9.42
N ALA A 78 34.82 2.15 8.17
CA ALA A 78 33.99 3.13 7.46
C ALA A 78 32.57 2.60 7.23
N VAL A 79 32.39 1.32 6.88
CA VAL A 79 31.08 0.66 6.74
C VAL A 79 30.34 0.61 8.08
N VAL A 80 31.03 0.32 9.18
CA VAL A 80 30.45 0.34 10.53
C VAL A 80 30.03 1.76 10.94
N LEU A 81 30.85 2.78 10.68
CA LEU A 81 30.48 4.19 10.91
C LEU A 81 29.27 4.63 10.06
N LEU A 82 29.20 4.20 8.79
CA LEU A 82 28.06 4.43 7.90
C LEU A 82 26.77 3.81 8.43
N ILE A 83 26.90 2.67 9.11
CA ILE A 83 25.78 2.00 9.77
C ILE A 83 25.43 2.73 11.07
N THR A 84 26.41 3.23 11.82
CA THR A 84 26.17 4.00 13.06
C THR A 84 25.54 5.39 12.83
N ALA A 85 25.55 5.91 11.59
CA ALA A 85 24.67 7.00 11.12
C ALA A 85 23.16 6.59 11.06
N ILE A 86 22.76 5.75 12.02
CA ILE A 86 21.49 5.04 12.21
C ILE A 86 20.32 5.99 12.46
N GLU A 87 20.53 7.29 12.70
CA GLU A 87 19.44 8.28 12.70
C GLU A 87 18.71 8.32 11.34
N ARG A 88 19.42 8.11 10.22
CA ARG A 88 18.81 7.88 8.90
C ARG A 88 18.12 6.51 8.80
N VAL A 89 18.53 5.53 9.60
CA VAL A 89 17.89 4.20 9.69
C VAL A 89 16.57 4.28 10.47
N PHE A 90 16.49 5.09 11.54
CA PHE A 90 15.24 5.38 12.26
C PHE A 90 14.23 6.13 11.40
N ALA A 91 14.66 7.14 10.63
CA ALA A 91 13.79 7.80 9.63
C ALA A 91 13.30 6.81 8.55
N ASN A 92 14.14 5.84 8.16
CA ASN A 92 13.73 4.74 7.28
C ASN A 92 12.74 3.76 7.94
N LEU A 93 12.81 3.58 9.26
CA LEU A 93 11.90 2.75 10.03
C LEU A 93 10.50 3.39 10.12
N ASP A 94 10.43 4.68 10.43
CA ASP A 94 9.16 5.44 10.45
C ASP A 94 8.51 5.50 9.06
N LYS A 95 9.32 5.67 8.02
CA LYS A 95 8.85 5.56 6.63
C LYS A 95 8.30 4.18 6.33
N LEU A 96 8.98 3.12 6.77
CA LEU A 96 8.53 1.74 6.58
C LEU A 96 7.23 1.46 7.34
N LEU A 97 7.10 1.93 8.59
CA LEU A 97 5.88 1.82 9.39
C LEU A 97 4.71 2.54 8.71
N SER A 98 4.95 3.71 8.13
CA SER A 98 3.93 4.48 7.40
C SER A 98 3.47 3.77 6.13
N ILE A 99 4.41 3.19 5.36
CA ILE A 99 4.09 2.36 4.18
C ILE A 99 3.28 1.11 4.57
N VAL A 100 3.63 0.45 5.68
CA VAL A 100 2.90 -0.72 6.20
C VAL A 100 1.49 -0.31 6.66
N ALA A 101 1.35 0.82 7.35
CA ALA A 101 0.07 1.35 7.78
C ALA A 101 -0.84 1.66 6.58
N ALA A 102 -0.30 2.31 5.54
CA ALA A 102 -1.03 2.59 4.29
C ALA A 102 -1.48 1.30 3.60
N LYS A 103 -0.60 0.30 3.47
CA LYS A 103 -0.97 -1.02 2.93
C LYS A 103 -2.14 -1.65 3.69
N ASN A 104 -2.07 -1.62 5.03
CA ASN A 104 -3.10 -2.19 5.88
C ASN A 104 -4.42 -1.41 5.78
N ALA A 105 -4.36 -0.09 5.62
CA ALA A 105 -5.52 0.76 5.39
C ALA A 105 -6.20 0.40 4.06
N PHE A 106 -5.46 0.36 2.95
CA PHE A 106 -5.98 -0.09 1.66
C PHE A 106 -6.62 -1.49 1.75
N SER A 107 -5.92 -2.45 2.36
CA SER A 107 -6.43 -3.82 2.53
C SER A 107 -7.69 -3.90 3.42
N ARG A 108 -7.84 -3.00 4.39
CA ARG A 108 -9.04 -2.90 5.24
C ARG A 108 -10.21 -2.33 4.45
N VAL A 109 -9.98 -1.23 3.73
CA VAL A 109 -10.98 -0.54 2.91
C VAL A 109 -11.53 -1.47 1.83
N ARG A 110 -10.65 -2.21 1.14
CA ARG A 110 -11.07 -3.24 0.18
C ARG A 110 -12.05 -4.24 0.78
N ARG A 111 -11.69 -4.80 1.94
CA ARG A 111 -12.53 -5.79 2.64
C ARG A 111 -13.88 -5.19 3.05
N GLU A 112 -13.87 -3.95 3.52
CA GLU A 112 -15.08 -3.25 3.91
C GLU A 112 -15.99 -2.96 2.72
N ILE A 113 -15.45 -2.44 1.61
CA ILE A 113 -16.21 -2.15 0.39
C ILE A 113 -16.81 -3.42 -0.20
N VAL A 114 -16.02 -4.50 -0.30
CA VAL A 114 -16.53 -5.81 -0.75
C VAL A 114 -17.62 -6.32 0.19
N ARG A 115 -17.44 -6.19 1.51
CA ARG A 115 -18.47 -6.59 2.49
C ARG A 115 -19.76 -5.79 2.31
N ILE A 116 -19.69 -4.47 2.18
CA ILE A 116 -20.86 -3.61 1.97
C ILE A 116 -21.54 -3.96 0.65
N HIS A 117 -20.76 -4.08 -0.42
CA HIS A 117 -21.26 -4.47 -1.74
C HIS A 117 -22.01 -5.81 -1.65
N THR A 118 -21.39 -6.87 -1.12
CA THR A 118 -22.04 -8.18 -1.00
C THR A 118 -23.29 -8.15 -0.11
N THR A 119 -23.23 -7.44 1.03
CA THR A 119 -24.37 -7.36 1.97
C THR A 119 -25.57 -6.63 1.37
N ARG A 120 -25.32 -5.52 0.65
CA ARG A 120 -26.39 -4.70 0.05
C ARG A 120 -26.85 -5.24 -1.30
N LEU A 121 -26.00 -5.96 -2.03
CA LEU A 121 -26.35 -6.55 -3.31
C LEU A 121 -27.36 -7.70 -3.17
N GLY A 122 -27.27 -8.50 -2.12
CA GLY A 122 -28.19 -9.63 -1.89
C GLY A 122 -29.68 -9.23 -1.95
N PRO A 123 -30.13 -8.24 -1.15
CA PRO A 123 -31.49 -7.73 -1.22
C PRO A 123 -31.87 -7.13 -2.58
N ILE A 124 -30.93 -6.51 -3.30
CA ILE A 124 -31.19 -5.91 -4.62
C ILE A 124 -31.37 -6.99 -5.69
N LEU A 125 -30.59 -8.07 -5.62
CA LEU A 125 -30.74 -9.21 -6.53
C LEU A 125 -32.06 -9.94 -6.32
N GLY A 126 -32.62 -9.93 -5.11
CA GLY A 126 -33.98 -10.44 -4.85
C GLY A 126 -35.08 -9.68 -5.61
N LEU A 127 -34.81 -8.43 -6.04
CA LEU A 127 -35.72 -7.64 -6.87
C LEU A 127 -35.59 -7.94 -8.37
N LYS A 128 -34.62 -8.77 -8.79
CA LYS A 128 -34.34 -9.06 -10.20
C LYS A 128 -35.52 -9.77 -10.89
N GLU A 129 -36.24 -10.60 -10.15
CA GLU A 129 -37.37 -11.38 -10.68
C GLU A 129 -38.66 -10.57 -10.78
N THR A 130 -38.85 -9.60 -9.86
CA THR A 130 -40.09 -8.82 -9.76
C THR A 130 -39.99 -7.42 -10.39
N GLU A 131 -38.85 -6.73 -10.24
CA GLU A 131 -38.63 -5.36 -10.71
C GLU A 131 -37.20 -5.18 -11.29
N PRO A 132 -36.89 -5.82 -12.45
CA PRO A 132 -35.53 -5.90 -12.99
C PRO A 132 -34.88 -4.54 -13.30
N GLU A 133 -35.64 -3.55 -13.78
CA GLU A 133 -35.10 -2.21 -14.06
C GLU A 133 -34.72 -1.45 -12.78
N LYS A 134 -35.54 -1.57 -11.74
CA LYS A 134 -35.29 -0.95 -10.43
C LYS A 134 -34.12 -1.63 -9.73
N ALA A 135 -34.00 -2.95 -9.85
CA ALA A 135 -32.83 -3.68 -9.38
C ALA A 135 -31.55 -3.17 -10.07
N GLY A 136 -31.57 -3.01 -11.39
CA GLY A 136 -30.44 -2.48 -12.15
C GLY A 136 -30.00 -1.08 -11.72
N ARG A 137 -30.96 -0.15 -11.52
CA ARG A 137 -30.65 1.20 -11.03
C ARG A 137 -30.06 1.19 -9.62
N LYS A 138 -30.64 0.41 -8.70
CA LYS A 138 -30.11 0.27 -7.33
C LYS A 138 -28.70 -0.31 -7.28
N ILE A 139 -28.35 -1.19 -8.22
CA ILE A 139 -26.98 -1.69 -8.35
C ILE A 139 -26.04 -0.56 -8.75
N ILE A 140 -26.43 0.26 -9.74
CA ILE A 140 -25.61 1.40 -10.20
C ILE A 140 -25.42 2.40 -9.05
N GLU A 141 -26.49 2.79 -8.37
CA GLU A 141 -26.44 3.71 -7.22
C GLU A 141 -25.53 3.18 -6.10
N LEU A 142 -25.65 1.89 -5.76
CA LEU A 142 -24.77 1.27 -4.78
C LEU A 142 -23.30 1.32 -5.23
N GLN A 143 -23.03 1.06 -6.51
CA GLN A 143 -21.67 1.09 -7.04
C GLN A 143 -21.08 2.50 -7.04
N GLU A 144 -21.88 3.51 -7.40
CA GLU A 144 -21.48 4.92 -7.35
C GLU A 144 -21.14 5.35 -5.92
N GLU A 145 -21.99 5.04 -4.93
CA GLU A 145 -21.73 5.33 -3.50
C GLU A 145 -20.40 4.69 -3.04
N LEU A 146 -20.13 3.46 -3.47
CA LEU A 146 -18.91 2.75 -3.09
C LEU A 146 -17.67 3.29 -3.81
N ILE A 147 -17.81 3.74 -5.07
CA ILE A 147 -16.72 4.39 -5.81
C ILE A 147 -16.35 5.72 -5.14
N GLU A 148 -17.34 6.55 -4.76
CA GLU A 148 -17.07 7.81 -4.06
C GLU A 148 -16.33 7.59 -2.74
N LYS A 149 -16.74 6.56 -1.98
CA LYS A 149 -16.03 6.15 -0.77
C LYS A 149 -14.60 5.69 -1.06
N LEU A 150 -14.39 4.92 -2.12
CA LEU A 150 -13.06 4.48 -2.54
C LEU A 150 -12.16 5.67 -2.90
N ILE A 151 -12.65 6.63 -3.68
CA ILE A 151 -11.92 7.85 -4.06
C ILE A 151 -11.50 8.64 -2.82
N LYS A 152 -12.46 8.94 -1.94
CA LYS A 152 -12.19 9.73 -0.74
C LYS A 152 -11.12 9.08 0.14
N VAL A 153 -11.21 7.77 0.34
CA VAL A 153 -10.25 7.06 1.19
C VAL A 153 -8.89 6.88 0.51
N ASP A 154 -8.85 6.73 -0.81
CA ASP A 154 -7.60 6.72 -1.58
C ASP A 154 -6.85 8.06 -1.42
N ASP A 155 -7.56 9.18 -1.59
CA ASP A 155 -7.00 10.53 -1.41
C ASP A 155 -6.52 10.74 0.04
N GLU A 156 -7.30 10.33 1.04
CA GLU A 156 -6.91 10.41 2.46
C GLU A 156 -5.66 9.59 2.76
N ILE A 157 -5.55 8.35 2.26
CA ILE A 157 -4.38 7.50 2.50
C ILE A 157 -3.14 8.09 1.81
N LYS A 158 -3.26 8.55 0.56
CA LYS A 158 -2.16 9.15 -0.20
C LYS A 158 -1.69 10.45 0.42
N THR A 159 -2.61 11.35 0.76
CA THR A 159 -2.30 12.63 1.42
C THR A 159 -1.59 12.40 2.75
N ASN A 160 -2.06 11.44 3.55
CA ASN A 160 -1.40 11.11 4.81
C ASN A 160 0.02 10.53 4.60
N LEU A 161 0.22 9.74 3.55
CA LEU A 161 1.53 9.19 3.21
C LEU A 161 2.49 10.27 2.70
N GLU A 162 2.00 11.23 1.93
CA GLU A 162 2.76 12.42 1.48
C GLU A 162 3.11 13.33 2.65
N ASN A 163 2.16 13.69 3.51
CA ASN A 163 2.40 14.51 4.70
C ASN A 163 3.45 13.89 5.62
N LYS A 164 3.37 12.57 5.85
CA LYS A 164 4.42 11.86 6.60
C LYS A 164 5.77 11.86 5.89
N ASN A 165 5.80 11.76 4.57
CA ASN A 165 7.05 11.90 3.83
C ASN A 165 7.63 13.32 3.96
N TYR A 166 6.81 14.36 3.94
CA TYR A 166 7.23 15.75 4.17
C TYR A 166 7.77 15.97 5.58
N GLU A 167 7.08 15.48 6.61
CA GLU A 167 7.58 15.54 8.00
C GLU A 167 8.93 14.82 8.15
N LEU A 168 9.08 13.65 7.53
CA LEU A 168 10.34 12.91 7.55
C LEU A 168 11.45 13.62 6.77
N LEU A 169 11.13 14.27 5.65
CA LEU A 169 12.08 15.11 4.92
C LEU A 169 12.51 16.31 5.77
N GLY A 170 11.57 16.98 6.44
CA GLY A 170 11.84 18.10 7.35
C GLY A 170 12.74 17.72 8.53
N ARG A 171 12.61 16.48 9.04
CA ARG A 171 13.53 15.93 10.07
C ARG A 171 14.90 15.54 9.53
N LEU A 172 15.01 15.25 8.24
CA LEU A 172 16.25 14.83 7.57
C LEU A 172 17.01 16.01 6.98
N THR A 173 16.31 17.09 6.62
CA THR A 173 16.92 18.40 6.43
C THR A 173 17.37 18.88 7.80
N LEU A 174 18.66 19.17 7.93
CA LEU A 174 19.17 19.97 9.02
C LEU A 174 18.49 21.35 8.90
N GLU A 175 17.28 21.52 9.45
CA GLU A 175 16.91 22.85 9.91
C GLU A 175 17.92 23.15 11.02
N GLU A 176 18.94 23.92 10.63
CA GLU A 176 19.80 24.68 11.52
C GLU A 176 18.87 25.34 12.53
N LYS A 177 18.84 24.79 13.74
CA LYS A 177 18.31 25.51 14.89
C LYS A 177 19.25 26.69 15.10
N GLU A 178 18.86 27.86 14.61
CA GLU A 178 19.29 29.13 15.20
C GLU A 178 18.91 29.19 16.69
#